data_AF-F7JUM6-F1
#
_entry.id   AF-F7JUM6-F1
#
_cell.length_a   1.000
_cell.length_b   1.000
_cell.length_c   1.000
_cell.angle_alpha   90.00
_cell.angle_beta   90.00
_cell.angle_gamma   90.00
#
_symmetry.space_group_name_H-M   'P 1'
#
loop_
_entity.id
_entity.type
_entity.pdbx_description
1 polymer ?
#
loop_
_entity_poly.entity_id
_entity_poly.type
_entity_poly.pdbx_seq_one_letter_code
_entity_poly.pdbx_strand_id
1 'polypeptide(L)'
;MIIEGNEKEKAAMAEFHKGNRKEGLRLQEEFAAAFREEYKEKDHCPCKKACRYHGNCKECVAIHRAHQEHVPNCMRELINKKLKGLSELTEHTIAYEIEPPKEILRKEAQ
;
A
#
# COMPACT_ATOMS: atom_id res chain seq x y z
N MET A 1 -11.67 7.13 -3.84
CA MET A 1 -10.94 7.94 -2.84
C MET A 1 -9.43 7.72 -2.99
N ILE A 2 -8.56 8.59 -2.46
CA ILE A 2 -7.11 8.33 -2.39
C ILE A 2 -6.83 7.55 -1.10
N ILE A 3 -6.15 6.41 -1.20
CA ILE A 3 -5.76 5.58 -0.04
C ILE A 3 -4.40 6.06 0.49
N GLU A 4 -3.43 6.18 -0.40
CA GLU A 4 -2.04 6.51 -0.09
C GLU A 4 -1.93 7.94 0.44
N GLY A 5 -1.54 8.06 1.71
CA GLY A 5 -1.38 9.36 2.35
C GLY A 5 -2.70 10.12 2.55
N ASN A 6 -3.82 9.41 2.68
CA ASN A 6 -5.11 10.01 2.98
C ASN A 6 -5.03 10.95 4.20
N GLU A 7 -5.48 12.20 4.03
CA GLU A 7 -5.38 13.24 5.06
C GLU A 7 -6.15 12.90 6.34
N LYS A 8 -7.26 12.15 6.24
CA LYS A 8 -8.03 11.72 7.42
C LYS A 8 -7.25 10.72 8.27
N GLU A 9 -6.61 9.73 7.65
CA GLU A 9 -5.81 8.75 8.38
C GLU A 9 -4.53 9.39 8.95
N LYS A 10 -3.93 10.37 8.25
CA LYS A 10 -2.83 11.18 8.82
C LYS A 10 -3.28 11.99 10.04
N ALA A 11 -4.46 12.59 9.99
CA ALA A 11 -5.04 13.30 11.12
C ALA A 11 -5.32 12.34 12.29
N ALA A 12 -5.83 11.13 12.03
CA ALA A 12 -6.00 10.09 13.05
C ALA A 12 -4.67 9.77 13.75
N MET A 13 -3.60 9.59 12.98
CA MET A 13 -2.25 9.36 13.52
C MET A 13 -1.73 10.54 14.34
N ALA A 14 -1.99 11.78 13.92
CA ALA A 14 -1.62 12.97 14.69
C ALA A 14 -2.32 13.00 16.06
N GLU A 15 -3.59 12.61 16.14
CA GLU A 15 -4.32 12.51 17.41
C GLU A 15 -3.80 11.38 18.29
N PHE A 16 -3.44 10.22 17.72
CA PHE A 16 -2.79 9.16 18.47
C PHE A 16 -1.45 9.61 19.08
N HIS A 17 -0.63 10.36 18.35
CA HIS A 17 0.63 10.89 18.87
C HIS A 17 0.44 11.93 19.99
N LYS A 18 -0.69 12.64 20.01
CA LYS A 18 -1.09 13.53 21.11
C LYS A 18 -1.69 12.80 22.32
N GLY A 19 -1.87 11.47 22.24
CA GLY A 19 -2.52 10.67 23.26
C GLY A 19 -4.05 10.68 23.21
N ASN A 20 -4.66 11.37 22.23
CA ASN A 20 -6.11 11.45 22.06
C ASN A 20 -6.66 10.22 21.33
N ARG A 21 -6.67 9.07 22.02
CA ARG A 21 -7.08 7.79 21.42
C ARG A 21 -8.52 7.77 20.91
N LYS A 22 -9.45 8.46 21.60
CA LYS A 22 -10.87 8.48 21.22
C LYS A 22 -11.07 9.16 19.87
N GLU A 23 -10.45 10.31 19.67
CA GLU A 23 -10.55 11.04 18.41
C GLU A 23 -9.79 10.34 17.28
N GLY A 24 -8.60 9.79 17.56
CA GLY A 24 -7.86 8.98 16.60
C GLY A 24 -8.68 7.81 16.07
N LEU A 25 -9.36 7.06 16.96
CA LEU A 25 -10.25 5.96 16.57
C LEU A 25 -11.46 6.43 15.76
N ARG A 26 -12.05 7.58 16.10
CA ARG A 26 -13.18 8.15 15.34
C ARG A 26 -12.77 8.45 13.89
N LEU A 27 -11.65 9.16 13.71
CA LEU A 27 -11.13 9.52 12.39
C LEU A 27 -10.75 8.29 11.56
N GLN A 28 -10.11 7.30 12.19
CA GLN A 28 -9.74 6.05 11.55
C GLN A 28 -10.96 5.25 11.10
N GLU A 29 -12.00 5.14 11.94
CA GLU A 29 -13.23 4.44 11.56
C GLU A 29 -13.96 5.16 10.42
N GLU A 30 -13.97 6.49 10.41
CA GLU A 30 -14.52 7.26 9.29
C GLU A 30 -13.78 7.02 7.97
N PHE A 31 -12.44 6.92 8.01
CA PHE A 31 -11.65 6.55 6.85
C PHE A 31 -11.99 5.13 6.40
N ALA A 32 -12.03 4.17 7.33
CA ALA A 32 -12.34 2.78 7.02
C ALA A 32 -13.76 2.61 6.48
N ALA A 33 -14.75 3.34 7.00
CA ALA A 33 -16.12 3.34 6.51
C ALA A 33 -16.22 3.90 5.09
N ALA A 34 -15.57 5.04 4.82
CA ALA A 34 -15.52 5.62 3.47
C ALA A 34 -14.84 4.66 2.47
N PHE A 35 -13.77 3.97 2.89
CA PHE A 35 -13.10 2.95 2.09
C PHE A 35 -14.02 1.78 1.77
N ARG A 36 -14.73 1.23 2.77
CA ARG A 36 -15.67 0.12 2.56
C ARG A 36 -16.80 0.50 1.62
N GLU A 37 -17.33 1.72 1.72
CA GLU A 37 -18.40 2.20 0.85
C GLU A 37 -17.90 2.42 -0.58
N GLU A 38 -16.80 3.15 -0.75
CA GLU A 38 -16.22 3.47 -2.06
C GLU A 38 -15.85 2.20 -2.84
N TYR A 39 -15.22 1.22 -2.19
CA TYR A 39 -14.70 0.01 -2.84
C TYR A 39 -15.57 -1.22 -2.62
N LYS A 40 -16.85 -1.02 -2.30
CA LYS A 40 -17.80 -2.11 -2.10
C LYS A 40 -17.94 -3.00 -3.35
N GLU A 41 -18.01 -2.37 -4.52
CA GLU A 41 -18.27 -3.05 -5.81
C GLU A 41 -17.12 -2.87 -6.82
N LYS A 42 -15.99 -2.30 -6.41
CA LYS A 42 -14.83 -2.07 -7.30
C LYS A 42 -13.50 -2.41 -6.63
N ASP A 43 -12.54 -2.86 -7.44
CA ASP A 43 -11.20 -3.17 -6.98
C ASP A 43 -10.44 -1.90 -6.57
N HIS A 44 -9.72 -1.99 -5.46
CA HIS A 44 -8.84 -0.94 -4.95
C HIS A 44 -7.35 -1.29 -5.16
N CYS A 45 -7.05 -2.49 -5.66
CA CYS A 45 -5.68 -2.95 -5.81
C CYS A 45 -4.97 -2.25 -6.99
N PRO A 46 -3.77 -1.69 -6.81
CA PRO A 46 -2.97 -1.15 -7.92
C PRO A 46 -2.23 -2.24 -8.72
N CYS A 47 -2.48 -3.51 -8.44
CA CYS A 47 -1.80 -4.62 -9.11
C CYS A 47 -2.27 -4.75 -10.56
N LYS A 48 -1.32 -4.81 -11.51
CA LYS A 48 -1.61 -5.02 -12.96
C LYS A 48 -1.58 -6.50 -13.38
N LYS A 49 -1.25 -7.42 -12.46
CA LYS A 49 -1.17 -8.86 -12.76
C LYS A 49 -2.57 -9.47 -12.81
N ALA A 50 -2.73 -10.56 -13.57
CA ALA A 50 -3.95 -11.35 -13.59
C ALA A 50 -4.06 -12.18 -12.30
N CYS A 51 -4.61 -11.60 -11.22
CA CYS A 51 -4.70 -12.30 -9.94
C CYS A 51 -6.14 -12.40 -9.44
N ARG A 52 -6.55 -13.62 -9.05
CA ARG A 52 -7.89 -13.92 -8.52
C ARG A 52 -8.15 -13.35 -7.12
N TYR A 53 -7.11 -12.84 -6.44
CA TYR A 53 -7.17 -12.35 -5.06
C TYR A 53 -7.24 -10.82 -4.96
N HIS A 54 -7.43 -10.12 -6.09
CA HIS A 54 -7.69 -8.69 -6.10
C HIS A 54 -8.91 -8.34 -5.23
N GLY A 55 -8.88 -7.18 -4.58
CA GLY A 55 -9.87 -6.79 -3.57
C GLY A 55 -9.84 -7.59 -2.25
N ASN A 56 -9.20 -8.77 -2.18
CA ASN A 56 -9.13 -9.58 -0.96
C ASN A 56 -7.78 -9.41 -0.24
N CYS A 57 -7.68 -8.36 0.59
CA CYS A 57 -6.46 -8.03 1.32
C CYS A 57 -5.95 -9.17 2.21
N LYS A 58 -6.84 -9.94 2.85
CA LYS A 58 -6.45 -10.99 3.81
C LYS A 58 -5.71 -12.13 3.10
N GLU A 59 -6.26 -12.62 2.00
CA GLU A 59 -5.64 -13.70 1.22
C GLU A 59 -4.39 -13.21 0.47
N CYS A 60 -4.45 -12.02 -0.14
CA CYS A 60 -3.32 -11.41 -0.81
C CYS A 60 -2.09 -11.29 0.12
N VAL A 61 -2.29 -10.75 1.34
CA VAL A 61 -1.22 -10.64 2.34
C VAL A 61 -0.74 -12.02 2.80
N ALA A 62 -1.65 -12.98 3.04
CA ALA A 62 -1.26 -14.32 3.46
C ALA A 62 -0.37 -15.02 2.41
N ILE A 63 -0.72 -14.91 1.13
CA ILE A 63 0.05 -15.50 0.02
C ILE A 63 1.43 -14.86 -0.07
N HIS A 64 1.53 -13.53 -0.07
CA HIS A 64 2.81 -12.82 -0.13
C HIS A 64 3.72 -13.10 1.07
N ARG A 65 3.12 -13.27 2.26
CA ARG A 65 3.86 -13.70 3.45
C ARG A 65 4.33 -15.15 3.38
N ALA A 66 3.58 -16.03 2.71
CA ALA A 66 3.93 -17.44 2.60
C ALA A 66 5.11 -17.67 1.65
N HIS A 67 5.11 -17.04 0.46
CA HIS A 67 6.21 -17.25 -0.50
C HIS A 67 7.43 -16.35 -0.25
N GLN A 68 7.29 -15.23 0.48
CA GLN A 68 8.37 -14.31 0.88
C GLN A 68 9.23 -13.68 -0.24
N GLU A 69 8.94 -13.98 -1.51
CA GLU A 69 9.68 -13.39 -2.64
C GLU A 69 9.52 -11.88 -2.75
N HIS A 70 8.31 -11.36 -2.49
CA HIS A 70 8.04 -9.93 -2.54
C HIS A 70 6.74 -9.54 -1.81
N VAL A 71 6.60 -8.24 -1.54
CA VAL A 71 5.39 -7.64 -0.94
C VAL A 71 4.27 -7.42 -1.96
N PRO A 72 3.01 -7.28 -1.52
CA PRO A 72 1.89 -6.87 -2.39
C PRO A 72 2.14 -5.52 -3.06
N ASN A 73 1.59 -5.31 -4.27
CA ASN A 73 1.75 -4.06 -5.01
C ASN A 73 1.27 -2.82 -4.22
N CYS A 74 0.19 -2.94 -3.46
CA CYS A 74 -0.34 -1.85 -2.63
C CYS A 74 0.62 -1.37 -1.52
N MET A 75 1.62 -2.17 -1.14
CA MET A 75 2.62 -1.78 -0.15
C MET A 75 3.90 -1.20 -0.77
N ARG A 76 4.12 -1.40 -2.08
CA ARG A 76 5.37 -1.02 -2.75
C ARG A 76 5.62 0.48 -2.69
N GLU A 77 4.61 1.33 -2.92
CA GLU A 77 4.81 2.78 -2.88
C GLU A 77 5.26 3.29 -1.50
N LEU A 78 4.64 2.78 -0.43
CA LEU A 78 5.01 3.13 0.95
C LEU A 78 6.45 2.73 1.24
N ILE A 79 6.82 1.50 0.89
CA ILE A 79 8.17 0.96 1.11
C ILE A 79 9.19 1.72 0.26
N ASN A 80 8.89 1.97 -1.02
CA ASN A 80 9.77 2.70 -1.92
C ASN A 80 10.03 4.14 -1.44
N LYS A 81 9.05 4.82 -0.83
CA LYS A 81 9.28 6.13 -0.20
C LYS A 81 10.30 6.05 0.94
N LYS A 82 10.26 4.98 1.74
CA LYS A 82 11.23 4.75 2.83
C LYS A 82 12.62 4.38 2.29
N LEU A 83 12.68 3.47 1.33
CA LEU A 83 13.93 3.08 0.66
C LEU A 83 14.58 4.27 -0.04
N LYS A 84 13.79 5.12 -0.70
CA LYS A 84 14.29 6.36 -1.31
C LYS A 84 14.97 7.25 -0.27
N GLY A 85 14.32 7.50 0.87
CA GLY A 85 14.93 8.27 1.96
C GLY A 85 16.23 7.65 2.49
N LEU A 86 16.31 6.31 2.60
CA LEU A 86 17.55 5.63 2.99
C LEU A 86 18.66 5.76 1.94
N SER A 87 18.30 5.66 0.66
CA SER A 87 19.27 5.76 -0.44
C SER A 87 19.90 7.15 -0.58
N GLU A 88 19.31 8.19 0.01
CA GLU A 88 19.91 9.54 0.06
C GLU A 88 21.27 9.53 0.79
N LEU A 89 21.51 8.58 1.70
CA LEU A 89 22.79 8.44 2.43
C LEU A 89 23.99 8.17 1.51
N THR A 90 23.75 7.64 0.31
CA THR A 90 24.80 7.35 -0.68
C THR A 90 24.55 8.06 -1.99
N GLU A 91 23.82 9.19 -1.98
CA GLU A 91 23.43 9.92 -3.20
C GLU A 91 22.74 9.01 -4.23
N HIS A 92 21.96 8.04 -3.74
CA HIS A 92 21.23 7.05 -4.53
C HIS A 92 22.10 6.05 -5.32
N THR A 93 23.42 5.98 -5.09
CA THR A 93 24.33 5.06 -5.80
C THR A 93 23.90 3.58 -5.75
N ILE A 94 23.22 3.16 -4.68
CA ILE A 94 22.66 1.80 -4.56
C ILE A 94 21.70 1.43 -5.70
N ALA A 95 21.04 2.41 -6.33
CA ALA A 95 20.15 2.14 -7.46
C ALA A 95 20.89 1.64 -8.71
N TYR A 96 22.19 1.92 -8.83
CA TYR A 96 23.03 1.44 -9.94
C TYR A 96 23.38 -0.05 -9.81
N GLU A 97 23.21 -0.62 -8.61
CA GLU A 97 23.55 -2.00 -8.29
C GLU A 97 22.32 -2.93 -8.33
N ILE A 98 21.11 -2.38 -8.53
CA ILE A 98 19.86 -3.14 -8.48
C ILE A 98 19.32 -3.37 -9.89
N GLU A 99 19.24 -4.64 -10.29
CA GLU A 99 18.57 -5.03 -11.53
C GLU A 99 17.12 -5.46 -11.25
N PRO A 100 16.11 -4.87 -11.95
CA PRO A 100 14.74 -5.33 -11.81
C PRO A 100 14.57 -6.74 -12.39
N PRO A 101 13.79 -7.62 -11.74
CA PRO A 101 13.53 -8.96 -12.27
C PRO A 101 12.71 -8.87 -13.57
N LYS A 102 12.85 -9.89 -14.44
CA LYS A 102 12.01 -10.01 -15.64
C LYS A 102 10.56 -10.27 -15.26
N GLU A 103 9.70 -9.29 -15.48
CA GLU A 103 8.28 -9.39 -15.15
C GLU A 103 7.45 -9.98 -16.31
N ILE A 104 6.59 -10.96 -15.99
CA ILE A 104 5.52 -11.43 -16.89
C ILE A 104 4.24 -10.66 -16.54
N LEU A 105 3.84 -9.68 -17.35
CA LEU A 105 2.63 -8.88 -17.16
C LEU A 105 1.43 -9.51 -17.88
N ARG A 106 0.21 -9.16 -17.45
CA ARG A 106 -1.01 -9.52 -18.19
C ARG A 106 -1.03 -8.68 -19.48
N LYS A 107 -1.49 -9.26 -20.60
CA LYS A 107 -1.83 -8.48 -21.79
C LYS A 107 -2.94 -7.50 -21.43
N GLU A 108 -2.79 -6.23 -21.84
CA GLU A 108 -3.84 -5.23 -21.69
C GLU A 108 -5.12 -5.76 -22.38
N ALA A 109 -6.28 -5.60 -21.74
CA ALA A 109 -7.54 -5.89 -22.39
C ALA A 109 -7.68 -4.90 -23.56
N GLN A 110 -7.76 -5.43 -24.78
CA GLN A 110 -8.13 -4.67 -25.98
C GLN A 110 -9.57 -4.17 -25.85
#